data_AF-R7YIU1-F1
#
_entry.id   AF-R7YIU1-F1
#
_cell.length_a   1.000
_cell.length_b   1.000
_cell.length_c   1.000
_cell.angle_alpha   90.00
_cell.angle_beta   90.00
_cell.angle_gamma   90.00
#
_symmetry.space_group_name_H-M   'P 1'
#
loop_
_entity.id
_entity.type
_entity.pdbx_description
1 polymer ?
#
loop_
_entity_poly.entity_id
_entity_poly.type
_entity_poly.pdbx_seq_one_letter_code
_entity_poly.pdbx_strand_id
1 'polypeptide(L)'
;MPAEVKRGLLEGNLLSTPGIWDVLPKQTRPPFPLPPHAGRKPLVKTAPKTSDKRPIVYGIFHVDGKGLPPPPSAYSQLLDALQLYKDSASEGLSAADHDAAQKIAAYVDGWKTWSKDKWLNSGECAAGRRRYLPRDSHVRELEQWMEQLRARITRAPKNEPLPWALCQVGYTFKQEERANHHHQHFSSVPLMNLVDAISHYLFDPHFTMRFVVLYEIFHERQAAPAEHIISHLGHAYTWVGGFNGSCGGQINSSIDRVEGWIFSLLELEAIKKPHFQAALAKEIADIPERAEQDEPLRERVRKLEEYARLLKEDAEPERQIVEGKKRKAELERTGQQEAPPRIGEVQARDEEVLERLRELDRVDTWLGEHVGDMERLSALQGDMLG
;
A
#
# COMPACT_ATOMS: atom_id res chain seq x y z
N MET A 1 -18.21 -8.12 -7.15
CA MET A 1 -17.28 -7.16 -7.78
C MET A 1 -18.03 -6.52 -8.94
N PRO A 2 -18.21 -5.18 -8.94
CA PRO A 2 -18.87 -4.47 -10.04
C PRO A 2 -18.21 -4.77 -11.38
N ALA A 3 -18.98 -4.69 -12.47
CA ALA A 3 -18.51 -5.01 -13.81
C ALA A 3 -17.37 -4.07 -14.24
N GLU A 4 -17.41 -2.81 -13.82
CA GLU A 4 -16.38 -1.80 -14.11
C GLU A 4 -15.05 -2.14 -13.43
N VAL A 5 -15.09 -2.61 -12.18
CA VAL A 5 -13.90 -3.04 -11.44
C VAL A 5 -13.26 -4.27 -12.09
N LYS A 6 -14.08 -5.25 -12.51
CA LYS A 6 -13.59 -6.45 -13.20
C LYS A 6 -12.96 -6.10 -14.56
N ARG A 7 -13.52 -5.11 -15.26
CA ARG A 7 -13.00 -4.58 -16.52
C ARG A 7 -11.67 -3.82 -16.32
N GLY A 8 -11.59 -2.90 -15.35
CA GLY A 8 -10.35 -2.19 -15.01
C GLY A 8 -9.21 -3.11 -14.58
N LEU A 9 -9.54 -4.24 -13.95
CA LEU A 9 -8.61 -5.32 -13.58
C LEU A 9 -8.02 -6.05 -14.78
N LEU A 10 -8.82 -6.26 -15.83
CA LEU A 10 -8.41 -6.93 -17.06
C LEU A 10 -7.68 -5.98 -18.02
N GLU A 11 -7.97 -4.67 -17.93
CA GLU A 11 -7.43 -3.64 -18.83
C GLU A 11 -6.21 -2.90 -18.27
N GLY A 12 -5.77 -3.20 -17.04
CA GLY A 12 -4.59 -2.59 -16.42
C GLY A 12 -4.79 -1.16 -15.90
N ASN A 13 -6.02 -0.64 -15.93
CA ASN A 13 -6.39 0.72 -15.47
C ASN A 13 -7.12 0.71 -14.12
N LEU A 14 -6.75 -0.21 -13.23
CA LEU A 14 -7.46 -0.40 -11.95
C LEU A 14 -7.44 0.85 -11.04
N LEU A 15 -6.42 1.71 -11.18
CA LEU A 15 -6.24 2.91 -10.34
C LEU A 15 -7.06 4.12 -10.74
N SER A 16 -7.42 4.23 -12.00
CA SER A 16 -8.27 5.30 -12.52
C SER A 16 -9.76 4.92 -12.50
N THR A 17 -10.10 3.68 -12.11
CA THR A 17 -11.49 3.21 -12.08
C THR A 17 -12.25 3.86 -10.91
N PRO A 18 -13.25 4.73 -11.17
CA PRO A 18 -14.06 5.32 -10.10
C PRO A 18 -14.73 4.23 -9.25
N GLY A 19 -14.70 4.38 -7.92
CA GLY A 19 -15.32 3.44 -6.99
C GLY A 19 -14.50 2.18 -6.65
N ILE A 20 -13.29 2.01 -7.19
CA ILE A 20 -12.41 0.88 -6.82
C ILE A 20 -12.10 0.84 -5.31
N TRP A 21 -11.99 2.02 -4.69
CA TRP A 21 -11.72 2.15 -3.26
C TRP A 21 -12.96 1.81 -2.40
N ASP A 22 -14.16 1.94 -2.98
CA ASP A 22 -15.40 1.65 -2.28
C ASP A 22 -15.72 0.17 -2.19
N VAL A 23 -15.17 -0.63 -3.11
CA VAL A 23 -15.31 -2.09 -3.11
C VAL A 23 -14.26 -2.79 -2.24
N LEU A 24 -13.24 -2.08 -1.76
CA LEU A 24 -12.26 -2.61 -0.82
C LEU A 24 -12.82 -2.57 0.62
N PRO A 25 -12.62 -3.64 1.42
CA PRO A 25 -12.96 -3.64 2.84
C PRO A 25 -12.40 -2.39 3.54
N LYS A 26 -13.16 -1.80 4.47
CA LYS A 26 -12.73 -0.58 5.18
C LYS A 26 -11.36 -0.71 5.85
N GLN A 27 -11.01 -1.91 6.34
CA GLN A 27 -9.70 -2.17 6.95
C GLN A 27 -8.52 -2.15 5.97
N THR A 28 -8.79 -2.20 4.66
CA THR A 28 -7.77 -2.29 3.63
C THR A 28 -7.65 -1.02 2.79
N ARG A 29 -8.46 0.00 3.08
CA ARG A 29 -8.32 1.31 2.44
C ARG A 29 -7.03 1.98 2.96
N PRO A 30 -6.10 2.37 2.08
CA PRO A 30 -4.89 3.06 2.52
C PRO A 30 -5.23 4.41 3.19
N PRO A 31 -4.54 4.80 4.28
CA PRO A 31 -4.64 6.16 4.80
C PRO A 31 -3.83 7.09 3.89
N PHE A 32 -4.49 7.74 2.92
CA PHE A 32 -3.90 8.87 2.19
C PHE A 32 -3.99 10.13 3.07
N PRO A 33 -2.92 10.93 3.18
CA PRO A 33 -2.44 11.76 2.07
C PRO A 33 -1.06 11.37 1.52
N LEU A 34 -0.77 11.79 0.29
CA LEU A 34 0.54 11.66 -0.37
C LEU A 34 1.58 12.55 0.34
N PRO A 35 2.88 12.18 0.35
CA PRO A 35 3.94 13.09 0.78
C PRO A 35 4.03 14.32 -0.16
N PRO A 36 4.13 15.54 0.37
CA PRO A 36 4.09 16.76 -0.43
C PRO A 36 5.47 17.13 -1.01
N HIS A 37 6.07 16.35 -1.90
CA HIS A 37 7.41 16.68 -2.42
C HIS A 37 7.62 16.40 -3.92
N ALA A 38 7.10 17.28 -4.78
CA ALA A 38 7.60 17.48 -6.15
C ALA A 38 8.49 18.74 -6.16
N GLY A 39 9.82 18.61 -6.34
CA GLY A 39 10.64 19.83 -6.45
C GLY A 39 12.17 19.74 -6.43
N ARG A 40 12.81 18.56 -6.38
CA ARG A 40 14.30 18.50 -6.43
C ARG A 40 14.82 18.40 -7.87
N LYS A 41 15.51 19.44 -8.33
CA LYS A 41 16.31 19.40 -9.57
C LYS A 41 17.57 18.53 -9.35
N PRO A 42 17.89 17.59 -10.26
CA PRO A 42 19.06 16.74 -10.11
C PRO A 42 20.36 17.47 -10.52
N LEU A 43 21.42 17.30 -9.72
CA LEU A 43 22.80 17.56 -10.15
C LEU A 43 23.28 16.37 -10.98
N VAL A 44 23.57 16.59 -12.26
CA VAL A 44 24.05 15.57 -13.17
C VAL A 44 25.51 15.22 -12.86
N LYS A 45 25.73 14.05 -12.27
CA LYS A 45 27.04 13.35 -12.30
C LYS A 45 26.81 12.00 -12.94
N THR A 46 27.51 11.74 -14.05
CA THR A 46 27.70 10.46 -14.77
C THR A 46 26.50 9.50 -14.76
N ALA A 47 25.84 9.35 -15.92
CA ALA A 47 24.69 8.46 -16.11
C ALA A 47 24.97 7.05 -15.54
N PRO A 48 24.31 6.64 -14.45
CA PRO A 48 24.41 5.27 -13.95
C PRO A 48 23.86 4.30 -15.00
N LYS A 49 24.31 3.04 -14.98
CA LYS A 49 23.65 1.97 -15.74
C LYS A 49 22.18 1.95 -15.31
N THR A 50 21.30 2.29 -16.23
CA THR A 50 19.88 2.56 -15.97
C THR A 50 19.11 1.35 -15.45
N SER A 51 19.63 0.13 -15.63
CA SER A 51 19.03 -1.12 -15.16
C SER A 51 18.91 -1.23 -13.65
N ASP A 52 19.87 -0.69 -12.89
CA ASP A 52 20.03 -1.05 -11.48
C ASP A 52 19.09 -0.28 -10.55
N LYS A 53 18.46 0.78 -11.07
CA LYS A 53 17.59 1.70 -10.32
C LYS A 53 16.15 1.71 -10.81
N ARG A 54 15.71 0.67 -11.51
CA ARG A 54 14.39 0.63 -12.10
C ARG A 54 13.31 0.35 -11.04
N PRO A 55 12.39 1.30 -10.77
CA PRO A 55 11.31 1.12 -9.81
C PRO A 55 10.34 0.04 -10.29
N ILE A 56 10.07 -0.96 -9.45
CA ILE A 56 9.18 -2.08 -9.76
C ILE A 56 8.33 -2.48 -8.55
N VAL A 57 7.17 -3.06 -8.84
CA VAL A 57 6.47 -3.95 -7.91
C VAL A 57 6.83 -5.38 -8.29
N TYR A 58 7.27 -6.14 -7.32
CA TYR A 58 7.61 -7.56 -7.45
C TYR A 58 6.71 -8.41 -6.58
N GLY A 59 6.64 -9.70 -6.91
CA GLY A 59 6.06 -10.73 -6.08
C GLY A 59 7.07 -11.83 -5.79
N ILE A 60 6.89 -12.50 -4.67
CA ILE A 60 7.62 -13.72 -4.31
C ILE A 60 6.61 -14.81 -4.09
N PHE A 61 6.70 -15.84 -4.90
CA PHE A 61 5.68 -16.89 -4.97
C PHE A 61 6.25 -18.21 -4.49
N HIS A 62 5.49 -18.92 -3.65
CA HIS A 62 5.83 -20.28 -3.23
C HIS A 62 5.36 -21.28 -4.29
N VAL A 63 6.28 -21.74 -5.13
CA VAL A 63 5.99 -22.54 -6.34
C VAL A 63 7.10 -23.54 -6.65
N ASP A 64 6.82 -24.48 -7.55
CA ASP A 64 7.76 -25.50 -7.97
C ASP A 64 8.72 -25.06 -9.09
N GLY A 65 9.51 -26.01 -9.59
CA GLY A 65 10.32 -25.96 -10.81
C GLY A 65 9.67 -25.23 -12.00
N LYS A 66 8.37 -25.44 -12.19
CA LYS A 66 7.55 -25.02 -13.33
C LYS A 66 6.68 -23.79 -13.03
N GLY A 67 6.74 -23.25 -11.80
CA GLY A 67 5.90 -22.15 -11.37
C GLY A 67 4.50 -22.57 -10.90
N LEU A 68 4.28 -23.87 -10.66
CA LEU A 68 3.03 -24.38 -10.10
C LEU A 68 3.08 -24.34 -8.57
N PRO A 69 2.01 -23.89 -7.88
CA PRO A 69 1.97 -23.89 -6.43
C PRO A 69 1.79 -25.31 -5.86
N PRO A 70 2.18 -25.55 -4.59
CA PRO A 70 1.93 -26.83 -3.95
C PRO A 70 0.43 -27.20 -3.89
N PRO A 71 0.09 -28.49 -3.95
CA PRO A 71 -1.27 -28.96 -3.69
C PRO A 71 -1.65 -28.80 -2.21
N PRO A 72 -2.95 -28.85 -1.85
CA PRO A 72 -3.39 -28.78 -0.45
C PRO A 72 -2.75 -29.79 0.50
N SER A 73 -2.43 -31.00 0.01
CA SER A 73 -1.76 -32.04 0.80
C SER A 73 -0.34 -31.61 1.23
N ALA A 74 0.41 -30.96 0.35
CA ALA A 74 1.73 -30.42 0.67
C ALA A 74 1.63 -29.25 1.67
N TYR A 75 0.63 -28.37 1.50
CA TYR A 75 0.38 -27.30 2.48
C TYR A 75 -0.05 -27.84 3.85
N SER A 76 -0.76 -28.98 3.90
CA SER A 76 -1.12 -29.63 5.17
C SER A 76 0.14 -30.12 5.90
N GLN A 77 1.04 -30.81 5.19
CA GLN A 77 2.33 -31.24 5.75
C GLN A 77 3.19 -30.05 6.22
N LEU A 78 3.21 -28.96 5.43
CA LEU A 78 3.88 -27.71 5.80
C LEU A 78 3.32 -27.15 7.11
N LEU A 79 1.99 -27.10 7.26
CA LEU A 79 1.33 -26.59 8.47
C LEU A 79 1.62 -27.45 9.71
N ASP A 80 1.69 -28.77 9.55
CA ASP A 80 2.05 -29.68 10.65
C ASP A 80 3.52 -29.46 11.08
N ALA A 81 4.43 -29.31 10.11
CA ALA A 81 5.84 -29.02 10.40
C ALA A 81 6.06 -27.62 10.99
N LEU A 82 5.28 -26.62 10.57
CA LEU A 82 5.28 -25.27 11.17
C LEU A 82 4.83 -25.33 12.64
N GLN A 83 3.80 -26.12 12.94
CA GLN A 83 3.32 -26.32 14.30
C GLN A 83 4.39 -27.00 15.17
N LEU A 84 5.04 -28.07 14.67
CA LEU A 84 6.16 -28.72 15.37
C LEU A 84 7.34 -27.75 15.57
N TYR A 85 7.70 -26.95 14.57
CA TYR A 85 8.76 -25.95 14.70
C TYR A 85 8.43 -24.91 15.77
N LYS A 86 7.19 -24.43 15.81
CA LYS A 86 6.71 -23.50 16.86
C LYS A 86 6.79 -24.13 18.24
N ASP A 87 6.33 -25.37 18.38
CA ASP A 87 6.21 -26.07 19.67
C ASP A 87 7.53 -26.67 20.16
N SER A 88 8.56 -26.71 19.31
CA SER A 88 9.88 -27.26 19.64
C SER A 88 10.59 -26.59 20.83
N ALA A 89 10.11 -25.44 21.30
CA ALA A 89 10.60 -24.77 22.51
C ALA A 89 9.70 -25.01 23.75
N SER A 90 8.61 -25.77 23.60
CA SER A 90 7.62 -26.02 24.65
C SER A 90 7.87 -27.33 25.40
N GLU A 91 7.57 -27.36 26.70
CA GLU A 91 7.80 -28.51 27.59
C GLU A 91 6.72 -29.61 27.48
N GLY A 92 5.66 -29.40 26.69
CA GLY A 92 4.48 -30.27 26.64
C GLY A 92 4.46 -31.35 25.54
N LEU A 93 5.53 -31.51 24.75
CA LEU A 93 5.55 -32.47 23.65
C LEU A 93 5.82 -33.90 24.13
N SER A 94 5.26 -34.89 23.43
CA SER A 94 5.66 -36.29 23.60
C SER A 94 7.14 -36.46 23.25
N ALA A 95 7.81 -37.50 23.77
CA ALA A 95 9.23 -37.71 23.47
C ALA A 95 9.52 -37.86 21.95
N ALA A 96 8.60 -38.48 21.22
CA ALA A 96 8.71 -38.64 19.76
C ALA A 96 8.51 -37.30 19.03
N ASP A 97 7.49 -36.52 19.43
CA ASP A 97 7.23 -35.21 18.84
C ASP A 97 8.34 -34.22 19.17
N HIS A 98 8.92 -34.31 20.37
CA HIS A 98 10.05 -33.49 20.78
C HIS A 98 11.28 -33.75 19.90
N ASP A 99 11.63 -35.02 19.65
CA ASP A 99 12.74 -35.37 18.74
C ASP A 99 12.49 -34.87 17.32
N ALA A 100 11.29 -35.07 16.78
CA ALA A 100 10.91 -34.57 15.45
C ALA A 100 10.98 -33.03 15.38
N ALA A 101 10.45 -32.35 16.39
CA ALA A 101 10.46 -30.91 16.50
C ALA A 101 11.89 -30.33 16.60
N GLN A 102 12.79 -30.97 17.35
CA GLN A 102 14.20 -30.55 17.41
C GLN A 102 14.92 -30.77 16.08
N LYS A 103 14.64 -31.85 15.34
CA LYS A 103 15.22 -32.10 14.00
C LYS A 103 14.83 -31.01 13.01
N ILE A 104 13.53 -30.68 12.96
CA ILE A 104 13.03 -29.58 12.11
C ILE A 104 13.70 -28.28 12.52
N ALA A 105 13.72 -27.96 13.82
CA ALA A 105 14.27 -26.71 14.29
C ALA A 105 15.77 -26.57 14.02
N ALA A 106 16.56 -27.63 14.23
CA ALA A 106 17.98 -27.64 13.94
C ALA A 106 18.27 -27.39 12.44
N TYR A 107 17.48 -28.00 11.54
CA TYR A 107 17.60 -27.75 10.10
C TYR A 107 17.21 -26.31 9.74
N VAL A 108 16.02 -25.88 10.16
CA VAL A 108 15.43 -24.58 9.81
C VAL A 108 16.26 -23.42 10.36
N ASP A 109 16.68 -23.48 11.63
CA ASP A 109 17.51 -22.45 12.24
C ASP A 109 18.91 -22.40 11.60
N GLY A 110 19.39 -23.54 11.09
CA GLY A 110 20.64 -23.68 10.35
C GLY A 110 20.57 -23.37 8.84
N TRP A 111 19.37 -23.12 8.28
CA TRP A 111 19.16 -22.93 6.85
C TRP A 111 19.69 -21.58 6.34
N LYS A 112 20.46 -21.59 5.24
CA LYS A 112 21.17 -20.43 4.63
C LYS A 112 22.25 -19.80 5.52
N THR A 113 23.43 -19.57 4.94
CA THR A 113 24.68 -19.28 5.66
C THR A 113 24.83 -17.84 6.15
N TRP A 114 24.38 -16.84 5.39
CA TRP A 114 24.73 -15.43 5.63
C TRP A 114 24.33 -14.91 7.03
N SER A 115 23.28 -15.46 7.63
CA SER A 115 22.86 -15.09 8.98
C SER A 115 22.89 -16.24 9.98
N LYS A 116 23.43 -17.42 9.61
CA LYS A 116 23.47 -18.58 10.49
C LYS A 116 24.34 -18.29 11.72
N ASP A 117 25.58 -17.88 11.49
CA ASP A 117 26.51 -17.63 12.59
C ASP A 117 26.04 -16.45 13.46
N LYS A 118 25.49 -15.41 12.83
CA LYS A 118 24.89 -14.29 13.56
C LYS A 118 23.71 -14.73 14.45
N TRP A 119 22.87 -15.65 13.96
CA TRP A 119 21.75 -16.18 14.72
C TRP A 119 22.22 -17.10 15.86
N LEU A 120 23.08 -18.08 15.57
CA LEU A 120 23.57 -19.05 16.56
C LEU A 120 24.31 -18.38 17.72
N ASN A 121 24.94 -17.23 17.46
CA ASN A 121 25.62 -16.43 18.49
C ASN A 121 24.74 -15.32 19.09
N SER A 122 23.43 -15.30 18.81
CA SER A 122 22.53 -14.27 19.33
C SER A 122 21.99 -14.61 20.73
N GLY A 123 21.68 -13.57 21.51
CA GLY A 123 21.01 -13.73 22.80
C GLY A 123 19.64 -14.39 22.70
N GLU A 124 18.95 -14.22 21.56
CA GLU A 124 17.66 -14.88 21.28
C GLU A 124 17.81 -16.40 21.17
N CYS A 125 18.83 -16.86 20.43
CA CYS A 125 19.15 -18.29 20.34
C CYS A 125 19.56 -18.85 21.72
N ALA A 126 20.37 -18.11 22.47
CA ALA A 126 20.76 -18.50 23.84
C ALA A 126 19.55 -18.56 24.80
N ALA A 127 18.52 -17.73 24.56
CA ALA A 127 17.25 -17.76 25.28
C ALA A 127 16.28 -18.85 24.79
N GLY A 128 16.72 -19.75 23.90
CA GLY A 128 15.90 -20.83 23.37
C GLY A 128 14.82 -20.38 22.37
N ARG A 129 14.88 -19.14 21.86
CA ARG A 129 13.96 -18.67 20.82
C ARG A 129 14.31 -19.30 19.49
N ARG A 130 13.35 -19.24 18.55
CA ARG A 130 13.48 -19.78 17.19
C ARG A 130 13.81 -18.68 16.20
N ARG A 131 14.63 -18.98 15.18
CA ARG A 131 15.22 -17.97 14.28
C ARG A 131 14.20 -17.07 13.62
N TYR A 132 13.10 -17.67 13.16
CA TYR A 132 12.04 -16.95 12.47
C TYR A 132 10.89 -16.54 13.41
N LEU A 133 10.93 -16.94 14.68
CA LEU A 133 9.96 -16.59 15.72
C LEU A 133 10.65 -16.00 16.97
N PRO A 134 11.51 -14.96 16.84
CA PRO A 134 12.24 -14.41 17.99
C PRO A 134 11.35 -13.67 18.98
N ARG A 135 10.10 -13.35 18.61
CA ARG A 135 9.17 -12.54 19.41
C ARG A 135 7.81 -13.20 19.46
N ASP A 136 7.10 -13.02 20.57
CA ASP A 136 5.74 -13.53 20.73
C ASP A 136 4.76 -12.94 19.69
N SER A 137 5.04 -11.74 19.17
CA SER A 137 4.27 -11.16 18.05
C SER A 137 4.37 -12.00 16.78
N HIS A 138 5.54 -12.57 16.48
CA HIS A 138 5.71 -13.45 15.31
C HIS A 138 5.03 -14.80 15.52
N VAL A 139 5.00 -15.30 16.76
CA VAL A 139 4.26 -16.52 17.10
C VAL A 139 2.76 -16.31 16.84
N ARG A 140 2.19 -15.21 17.32
CA ARG A 140 0.78 -14.86 17.06
C ARG A 140 0.48 -14.66 15.58
N GLU A 141 1.38 -13.99 14.86
CA GLU A 141 1.24 -13.80 13.40
C GLU A 141 1.24 -15.15 12.66
N LEU A 142 2.15 -16.06 13.03
CA LEU A 142 2.19 -17.41 12.49
C LEU A 142 0.89 -18.16 12.77
N GLU A 143 0.39 -18.15 14.01
CA GLU A 143 -0.86 -18.83 14.38
C GLU A 143 -2.06 -18.31 13.59
N GLN A 144 -2.21 -16.99 13.49
CA GLN A 144 -3.26 -16.39 12.70
C GLN A 144 -3.13 -16.78 11.22
N TRP A 145 -1.92 -16.73 10.67
CA TRP A 145 -1.67 -17.11 9.29
C TRP A 145 -1.96 -18.59 9.01
N MET A 146 -1.54 -19.49 9.90
CA MET A 146 -1.79 -20.93 9.78
C MET A 146 -3.30 -21.22 9.76
N GLU A 147 -4.07 -20.54 10.63
CA GLU A 147 -5.53 -20.67 10.66
C GLU A 147 -6.18 -20.21 9.35
N GLN A 148 -5.77 -19.05 8.82
CA GLN A 148 -6.29 -18.56 7.54
C GLN A 148 -5.91 -19.48 6.37
N LEU A 149 -4.68 -19.99 6.36
CA LEU A 149 -4.23 -20.90 5.33
C LEU A 149 -5.01 -22.23 5.39
N ARG A 150 -5.19 -22.81 6.58
CA ARG A 150 -6.02 -24.02 6.79
C ARG A 150 -7.42 -23.83 6.20
N ALA A 151 -8.11 -22.76 6.60
CA ALA A 151 -9.44 -22.44 6.11
C ALA A 151 -9.49 -22.32 4.57
N ARG A 152 -8.44 -21.76 3.97
CA ARG A 152 -8.32 -21.58 2.51
C ARG A 152 -8.08 -22.89 1.78
N ILE A 153 -7.18 -23.76 2.26
CA ILE A 153 -6.84 -25.03 1.58
C ILE A 153 -7.91 -26.10 1.74
N THR A 154 -8.69 -26.10 2.84
CA THR A 154 -9.79 -27.08 3.04
C THR A 154 -10.86 -27.00 1.95
N ARG A 155 -10.99 -25.83 1.30
CA ARG A 155 -11.97 -25.60 0.23
C ARG A 155 -11.44 -25.95 -1.17
N ALA A 156 -10.18 -26.34 -1.30
CA ALA A 156 -9.53 -26.57 -2.58
C ALA A 156 -9.45 -28.07 -2.94
N PRO A 157 -9.30 -28.41 -4.24
CA PRO A 157 -9.11 -29.79 -4.68
C PRO A 157 -7.83 -30.41 -4.09
N LYS A 158 -7.95 -31.56 -3.41
CA LYS A 158 -6.88 -32.10 -2.54
C LYS A 158 -5.56 -32.45 -3.24
N ASN A 159 -5.63 -32.94 -4.48
CA ASN A 159 -4.50 -33.58 -5.16
C ASN A 159 -3.98 -32.80 -6.37
N GLU A 160 -4.52 -31.61 -6.62
CA GLU A 160 -4.12 -30.76 -7.72
C GLU A 160 -3.35 -29.54 -7.18
N PRO A 161 -2.40 -28.98 -7.96
CA PRO A 161 -1.85 -27.68 -7.67
C PRO A 161 -2.98 -26.68 -7.40
N LEU A 162 -2.80 -25.85 -6.38
CA LEU A 162 -3.77 -24.80 -6.11
C LEU A 162 -3.90 -23.84 -7.31
N PRO A 163 -5.07 -23.24 -7.55
CA PRO A 163 -5.22 -22.23 -8.60
C PRO A 163 -4.58 -20.88 -8.23
N TRP A 164 -3.89 -20.82 -7.09
CA TRP A 164 -3.23 -19.64 -6.54
C TRP A 164 -1.95 -20.07 -5.81
N ALA A 165 -0.95 -19.19 -5.80
CA ALA A 165 0.27 -19.36 -5.02
C ALA A 165 0.23 -18.46 -3.79
N LEU A 166 0.85 -18.90 -2.70
CA LEU A 166 1.13 -18.00 -1.58
C LEU A 166 2.20 -17.00 -2.01
N CYS A 167 1.98 -15.73 -1.70
CA CYS A 167 2.92 -14.70 -2.12
C CYS A 167 3.11 -13.57 -1.13
N GLN A 168 4.26 -12.93 -1.30
CA GLN A 168 4.62 -11.62 -0.77
C GLN A 168 4.65 -10.67 -1.96
N VAL A 169 4.12 -9.46 -1.83
CA VAL A 169 4.20 -8.42 -2.86
C VAL A 169 4.88 -7.21 -2.26
N GLY A 170 5.86 -6.65 -2.96
CA GLY A 170 6.60 -5.50 -2.47
C GLY A 170 7.06 -4.56 -3.57
N TYR A 171 7.43 -3.35 -3.17
CA TYR A 171 8.12 -2.38 -4.02
C TYR A 171 9.65 -2.44 -3.85
N THR A 172 10.40 -2.22 -4.92
CA THR A 172 11.85 -1.94 -4.88
C THR A 172 12.28 -1.15 -6.11
N PHE A 173 13.32 -0.32 -5.96
CA PHE A 173 14.04 0.25 -7.11
C PHE A 173 15.39 -0.46 -7.37
N LYS A 174 15.75 -1.43 -6.53
CA LYS A 174 16.97 -2.23 -6.65
C LYS A 174 16.61 -3.70 -6.79
N GLN A 175 16.25 -4.11 -7.99
CA GLN A 175 15.69 -5.44 -8.24
C GLN A 175 16.64 -6.56 -7.83
N GLU A 176 17.88 -6.55 -8.32
CA GLU A 176 18.85 -7.64 -8.07
C GLU A 176 19.22 -7.74 -6.60
N GLU A 177 19.50 -6.61 -5.95
CA GLU A 177 19.79 -6.56 -4.51
C GLU A 177 18.62 -7.15 -3.70
N ARG A 178 17.38 -6.80 -4.06
CA ARG A 178 16.19 -7.30 -3.37
C ARG A 178 15.96 -8.79 -3.62
N ALA A 179 16.13 -9.27 -4.85
CA ALA A 179 16.04 -10.68 -5.18
C ALA A 179 17.07 -11.51 -4.39
N ASN A 180 18.32 -11.02 -4.29
CA ASN A 180 19.38 -11.63 -3.50
C ASN A 180 19.06 -11.63 -2.00
N HIS A 181 18.56 -10.51 -1.46
CA HIS A 181 18.15 -10.43 -0.05
C HIS A 181 17.07 -11.44 0.30
N HIS A 182 16.10 -11.67 -0.59
CA HIS A 182 15.08 -12.70 -0.40
C HIS A 182 15.65 -14.11 -0.52
N HIS A 183 16.50 -14.37 -1.51
CA HIS A 183 17.17 -15.68 -1.64
C HIS A 183 18.03 -16.05 -0.42
N GLN A 184 18.55 -15.05 0.29
CA GLN A 184 19.42 -15.21 1.45
C GLN A 184 18.71 -15.08 2.82
N HIS A 185 17.39 -14.82 2.83
CA HIS A 185 16.62 -14.56 4.06
C HIS A 185 17.13 -13.34 4.86
N PHE A 186 17.70 -12.32 4.22
CA PHE A 186 18.39 -11.22 4.90
C PHE A 186 17.47 -10.09 5.39
N SER A 187 16.53 -9.64 4.54
CA SER A 187 15.68 -8.45 4.80
C SER A 187 14.23 -8.71 4.38
N SER A 188 13.80 -9.95 4.61
CA SER A 188 12.54 -10.51 4.15
C SER A 188 11.62 -10.75 5.33
N VAL A 189 10.33 -10.95 5.06
CA VAL A 189 9.35 -11.23 6.10
C VAL A 189 9.71 -12.55 6.78
N PRO A 190 9.89 -12.59 8.12
CA PRO A 190 10.28 -13.81 8.84
C PRO A 190 9.37 -15.01 8.55
N LEU A 191 8.06 -14.78 8.44
CA LEU A 191 7.07 -15.81 8.11
C LEU A 191 7.32 -16.46 6.73
N MET A 192 7.59 -15.66 5.70
CA MET A 192 7.90 -16.18 4.36
C MET A 192 9.17 -17.01 4.37
N ASN A 193 10.22 -16.52 5.05
CA ASN A 193 11.49 -17.23 5.18
C ASN A 193 11.35 -18.56 5.95
N LEU A 194 10.49 -18.57 6.98
CA LEU A 194 10.15 -19.78 7.72
C LEU A 194 9.49 -20.81 6.82
N VAL A 195 8.50 -20.38 6.02
CA VAL A 195 7.84 -21.27 5.05
C VAL A 195 8.83 -21.81 4.03
N ASP A 196 9.71 -20.98 3.47
CA ASP A 196 10.73 -21.44 2.51
C ASP A 196 11.68 -22.48 3.15
N ALA A 197 12.15 -22.24 4.37
CA ALA A 197 13.04 -23.16 5.09
C ALA A 197 12.38 -24.50 5.41
N ILE A 198 11.12 -24.51 5.86
CA ILE A 198 10.38 -25.76 6.12
C ILE A 198 10.02 -26.47 4.81
N SER A 199 9.65 -25.74 3.76
CA SER A 199 9.43 -26.34 2.44
C SER A 199 10.68 -27.05 1.92
N HIS A 200 11.86 -26.45 2.11
CA HIS A 200 13.13 -27.11 1.80
C HIS A 200 13.37 -28.37 2.64
N TYR A 201 13.06 -28.33 3.93
CA TYR A 201 13.16 -29.52 4.80
C TYR A 201 12.26 -30.67 4.35
N LEU A 202 11.01 -30.37 3.98
CA LEU A 202 10.00 -31.38 3.66
C LEU A 202 10.10 -31.92 2.22
N PHE A 203 10.42 -31.05 1.27
CA PHE A 203 10.21 -31.33 -0.16
C PHE A 203 11.48 -31.19 -1.01
N ASP A 204 12.65 -31.03 -0.38
CA ASP A 204 13.97 -30.74 -0.97
C ASP A 204 14.14 -31.01 -2.49
N PRO A 205 14.45 -30.00 -3.32
CA PRO A 205 14.02 -28.60 -3.30
C PRO A 205 12.86 -28.41 -4.31
N HIS A 206 11.75 -29.11 -4.10
CA HIS A 206 10.66 -29.13 -5.07
C HIS A 206 9.88 -27.81 -5.09
N PHE A 207 9.60 -27.23 -3.93
CA PHE A 207 8.88 -25.95 -3.80
C PHE A 207 9.77 -24.89 -3.14
N THR A 208 9.91 -23.73 -3.79
CA THR A 208 10.76 -22.63 -3.32
C THR A 208 10.10 -21.28 -3.53
N MET A 209 10.61 -20.26 -2.83
CA MET A 209 10.21 -18.87 -3.05
C MET A 209 10.86 -18.29 -4.32
N ARG A 210 10.05 -17.90 -5.30
CA ARG A 210 10.50 -17.34 -6.58
C ARG A 210 10.16 -15.86 -6.73
N PHE A 211 11.19 -15.06 -6.96
CA PHE A 211 11.07 -13.63 -7.24
C PHE A 211 10.60 -13.40 -8.68
N VAL A 212 9.56 -12.58 -8.86
CA VAL A 212 8.98 -12.23 -10.17
C VAL A 212 8.68 -10.73 -10.20
N VAL A 213 9.07 -10.05 -11.28
CA VAL A 213 8.66 -8.66 -11.54
C VAL A 213 7.22 -8.68 -12.04
N LEU A 214 6.32 -7.96 -11.35
CA LEU A 214 4.90 -7.94 -11.66
C LEU A 214 4.48 -6.67 -12.41
N TYR A 215 5.09 -5.54 -12.04
CA TYR A 215 4.74 -4.25 -12.62
C TYR A 215 5.93 -3.30 -12.59
N GLU A 216 6.12 -2.58 -13.69
CA GLU A 216 7.15 -1.55 -13.82
C GLU A 216 6.55 -0.20 -13.45
N ILE A 217 7.15 0.47 -12.47
CA ILE A 217 6.74 1.81 -12.03
C ILE A 217 7.47 2.82 -12.89
N PHE A 218 6.73 3.53 -13.74
CA PHE A 218 7.29 4.58 -14.60
C PHE A 218 6.99 5.98 -14.09
N HIS A 219 6.06 6.14 -13.14
CA HIS A 219 5.78 7.39 -12.44
C HIS A 219 5.76 7.17 -10.92
N GLU A 220 6.36 8.08 -10.13
CA GLU A 220 6.51 7.94 -8.66
C GLU A 220 5.17 7.68 -7.93
N ARG A 221 4.12 8.43 -8.29
CA ARG A 221 2.74 8.29 -7.78
C ARG A 221 2.13 6.89 -7.98
N GLN A 222 2.68 6.05 -8.85
CA GLN A 222 2.18 4.69 -9.07
C GLN A 222 2.64 3.71 -7.99
N ALA A 223 3.77 3.97 -7.32
CA ALA A 223 4.43 2.96 -6.48
C ALA A 223 3.53 2.42 -5.37
N ALA A 224 3.00 3.32 -4.52
CA ALA A 224 2.10 2.95 -3.43
C ALA A 224 0.81 2.29 -3.90
N PRO A 225 0.04 2.89 -4.81
CA PRO A 225 -1.19 2.28 -5.29
C PRO A 225 -0.99 0.95 -6.01
N ALA A 226 0.04 0.82 -6.86
CA ALA A 226 0.31 -0.42 -7.59
C ALA A 226 0.70 -1.56 -6.65
N GLU A 227 1.59 -1.31 -5.68
CA GLU A 227 1.95 -2.30 -4.66
C GLU A 227 0.72 -2.75 -3.86
N HIS A 228 -0.13 -1.81 -3.44
CA HIS A 228 -1.35 -2.09 -2.70
C HIS A 228 -2.32 -2.98 -3.50
N ILE A 229 -2.63 -2.57 -4.74
CA ILE A 229 -3.53 -3.32 -5.62
C ILE A 229 -3.01 -4.71 -5.90
N ILE A 230 -1.74 -4.83 -6.31
CA ILE A 230 -1.16 -6.13 -6.67
C ILE A 230 -1.11 -7.04 -5.43
N SER A 231 -0.86 -6.48 -4.24
CA SER A 231 -0.97 -7.22 -2.98
C SER A 231 -2.39 -7.77 -2.77
N HIS A 232 -3.42 -6.99 -3.07
CA HIS A 232 -4.81 -7.47 -2.99
C HIS A 232 -5.12 -8.54 -4.03
N LEU A 233 -4.76 -8.33 -5.29
CA LEU A 233 -5.01 -9.29 -6.37
C LEU A 233 -4.30 -10.63 -6.13
N GLY A 234 -3.09 -10.59 -5.57
CA GLY A 234 -2.32 -11.79 -5.22
C GLY A 234 -2.79 -12.48 -3.94
N HIS A 235 -3.76 -11.91 -3.20
CA HIS A 235 -4.06 -12.33 -1.82
C HIS A 235 -2.79 -12.41 -0.97
N ALA A 236 -1.93 -11.39 -1.08
CA ALA A 236 -0.61 -11.37 -0.48
C ALA A 236 -0.64 -11.09 1.02
N TYR A 237 -1.77 -10.69 1.63
CA TYR A 237 -1.81 -10.34 3.05
C TYR A 237 -1.96 -11.54 3.98
N THR A 238 -1.38 -11.46 5.18
CA THR A 238 -1.40 -12.56 6.16
C THR A 238 -2.81 -12.98 6.58
N TRP A 239 -3.75 -12.03 6.70
CA TRP A 239 -5.15 -12.32 7.03
C TRP A 239 -5.93 -13.03 5.92
N VAL A 240 -5.36 -13.22 4.72
CA VAL A 240 -5.89 -14.07 3.64
C VAL A 240 -4.94 -15.22 3.26
N GLY A 241 -3.94 -15.48 4.11
CA GLY A 241 -2.95 -16.55 3.95
C GLY A 241 -1.70 -16.19 3.13
N GLY A 242 -1.52 -14.94 2.69
CA GLY A 242 -0.27 -14.46 2.08
C GLY A 242 0.80 -14.07 3.10
N PHE A 243 1.85 -13.37 2.68
CA PHE A 243 3.02 -13.02 3.53
C PHE A 243 3.19 -11.54 3.90
N ASN A 244 2.38 -10.63 3.36
CA ASN A 244 2.40 -9.21 3.68
C ASN A 244 1.71 -8.98 5.04
N GLY A 245 2.50 -8.68 6.07
CA GLY A 245 1.99 -8.32 7.40
C GLY A 245 1.50 -6.86 7.50
N SER A 246 1.89 -5.99 6.58
CA SER A 246 1.47 -4.59 6.49
C SER A 246 0.81 -4.28 5.17
N CYS A 247 0.05 -3.18 5.12
CA CYS A 247 -0.62 -2.74 3.90
C CYS A 247 0.42 -2.28 2.86
N GLY A 248 0.43 -2.89 1.67
CA GLY A 248 1.22 -2.43 0.53
C GLY A 248 1.00 -0.93 0.28
N GLY A 249 2.07 -0.23 -0.09
CA GLY A 249 2.08 1.21 -0.32
C GLY A 249 2.36 2.09 0.89
N GLN A 250 2.29 1.55 2.12
CA GLN A 250 2.57 2.34 3.33
C GLN A 250 4.06 2.68 3.51
N ILE A 251 4.97 1.86 2.97
CA ILE A 251 6.42 1.95 3.23
C ILE A 251 7.17 2.16 1.90
N ASN A 252 6.77 3.17 1.14
CA ASN A 252 7.40 3.49 -0.15
C ASN A 252 8.33 4.70 -0.10
N SER A 253 8.83 5.08 1.07
CA SER A 253 9.84 6.15 1.25
C SER A 253 11.14 5.94 0.46
N SER A 254 11.36 4.73 -0.06
CA SER A 254 12.48 4.45 -0.96
C SER A 254 12.27 4.98 -2.38
N ILE A 255 11.04 5.39 -2.75
CA ILE A 255 10.74 6.06 -4.02
C ILE A 255 11.50 7.39 -4.14
N ASP A 256 11.64 8.13 -3.03
CA ASP A 256 12.33 9.42 -2.96
C ASP A 256 13.84 9.32 -3.24
N ARG A 257 14.37 8.09 -3.29
CA ARG A 257 15.78 7.81 -3.61
C ARG A 257 16.01 7.60 -5.10
N VAL A 258 14.95 7.51 -5.89
CA VAL A 258 15.00 7.40 -7.35
C VAL A 258 15.11 8.81 -7.91
N GLU A 259 16.10 9.05 -8.75
CA GLU A 259 16.26 10.36 -9.37
C GLU A 259 15.10 10.65 -10.34
N GLY A 260 14.51 11.86 -10.27
CA GLY A 260 13.32 12.21 -11.07
C GLY A 260 13.47 12.00 -12.58
N TRP A 261 14.68 12.19 -13.12
CA TRP A 261 14.95 11.97 -14.55
C TRP A 261 14.80 10.49 -14.98
N ILE A 262 14.91 9.54 -14.03
CA ILE A 262 14.68 8.12 -14.29
C ILE A 262 13.21 7.89 -14.63
N PHE A 263 12.28 8.51 -13.89
CA PHE A 263 10.85 8.41 -14.20
C PHE A 263 10.54 9.00 -15.58
N SER A 264 11.11 10.15 -15.92
CA SER A 264 10.93 10.73 -17.27
C SER A 264 11.42 9.79 -18.37
N LEU A 265 12.54 9.08 -18.16
CA LEU A 265 13.01 8.07 -19.11
C LEU A 265 12.04 6.88 -19.20
N LEU A 266 11.56 6.38 -18.07
CA LEU A 266 10.64 5.24 -18.01
C LEU A 266 9.27 5.57 -18.59
N GLU A 267 8.79 6.80 -18.43
CA GLU A 267 7.58 7.31 -19.08
C GLU A 267 7.74 7.32 -20.61
N LEU A 268 8.86 7.84 -21.11
CA LEU A 268 9.16 7.83 -22.54
C LEU A 268 9.28 6.40 -23.10
N GLU A 269 9.80 5.46 -22.32
CA GLU A 269 9.81 4.04 -22.68
C GLU A 269 8.40 3.44 -22.66
N ALA A 270 7.59 3.75 -21.65
CA ALA A 270 6.22 3.26 -21.50
C ALA A 270 5.32 3.73 -22.64
N ILE A 271 5.41 5.00 -23.03
CA ILE A 271 4.64 5.60 -24.15
C ILE A 271 4.93 4.91 -25.48
N LYS A 272 6.10 4.29 -25.65
CA LYS A 272 6.46 3.54 -26.86
C LYS A 272 5.89 2.12 -26.88
N LYS A 273 5.33 1.62 -25.77
CA LYS A 273 4.79 0.25 -25.70
C LYS A 273 3.40 0.19 -26.35
N PRO A 274 3.14 -0.75 -27.28
CA PRO A 274 1.85 -0.81 -27.99
C PRO A 274 0.62 -0.93 -27.09
N HIS A 275 0.69 -1.69 -26.00
CA HIS A 275 -0.42 -1.84 -25.06
C HIS A 275 -0.70 -0.55 -24.29
N PHE A 276 0.35 0.22 -23.96
CA PHE A 276 0.19 1.51 -23.30
C PHE A 276 -0.44 2.52 -24.27
N GLN A 277 0.01 2.54 -25.52
CA GLN A 277 -0.60 3.38 -26.57
C GLN A 277 -2.07 3.05 -26.79
N ALA A 278 -2.43 1.76 -26.83
CA ALA A 278 -3.82 1.33 -26.97
C ALA A 278 -4.69 1.75 -25.76
N ALA A 279 -4.17 1.57 -24.54
CA ALA A 279 -4.86 2.00 -23.33
C ALA A 279 -5.01 3.53 -23.27
N LEU A 280 -3.96 4.27 -23.61
CA LEU A 280 -3.99 5.73 -23.67
C LEU A 280 -4.96 6.24 -24.74
N ALA A 281 -4.98 5.64 -25.93
CA ALA A 281 -5.92 6.00 -26.99
C ALA A 281 -7.36 5.76 -26.57
N LYS A 282 -7.63 4.65 -25.86
CA LYS A 282 -8.94 4.37 -25.27
C LYS A 282 -9.32 5.42 -24.21
N GLU A 283 -8.42 5.72 -23.28
CA GLU A 283 -8.67 6.75 -22.26
C GLU A 283 -8.96 8.11 -22.90
N ILE A 284 -8.21 8.51 -23.92
CA ILE A 284 -8.44 9.75 -24.68
C ILE A 284 -9.82 9.73 -25.35
N ALA A 285 -10.22 8.61 -25.95
CA ALA A 285 -11.53 8.45 -26.57
C ALA A 285 -12.69 8.53 -25.57
N ASP A 286 -12.46 8.10 -24.31
CA ASP A 286 -13.44 8.12 -23.23
C ASP A 286 -13.54 9.50 -22.54
N ILE A 287 -12.57 10.42 -22.74
CA ILE A 287 -12.56 11.76 -22.10
C ILE A 287 -13.85 12.54 -22.34
N PRO A 288 -14.38 12.67 -23.58
CA PRO A 288 -15.59 13.45 -23.83
C PRO A 288 -16.80 12.91 -23.07
N GLU A 289 -16.98 11.58 -23.06
CA GLU A 289 -18.09 10.93 -22.35
C GLU A 289 -18.00 11.17 -20.84
N ARG A 290 -16.81 11.07 -20.25
CA ARG A 290 -16.60 11.38 -18.83
C ARG A 290 -16.82 12.86 -18.53
N ALA A 291 -16.37 13.75 -19.41
CA ALA A 291 -16.59 15.18 -19.25
C ALA A 291 -18.09 15.53 -19.24
N GLU A 292 -18.90 14.89 -20.09
CA GLU A 292 -20.36 15.04 -20.08
C GLU A 292 -20.99 14.49 -18.79
N GLN A 293 -20.49 13.36 -18.27
CA GLN A 293 -20.96 12.78 -17.00
C GLN A 293 -20.56 13.60 -15.78
N ASP A 294 -19.44 14.32 -15.85
CA ASP A 294 -18.90 15.16 -14.77
C ASP A 294 -19.47 16.58 -14.77
N GLU A 295 -20.07 17.05 -15.87
CA GLU A 295 -20.68 18.39 -15.95
C GLU A 295 -21.73 18.66 -14.85
N PRO A 296 -22.63 17.71 -14.49
CA PRO A 296 -23.52 17.87 -13.34
C PRO A 296 -22.79 18.01 -12.00
N LEU A 297 -21.66 17.35 -11.83
CA LEU A 297 -20.82 17.47 -10.62
C LEU A 297 -20.13 18.84 -10.58
N ARG A 298 -19.58 19.30 -11.70
CA ARG A 298 -18.99 20.65 -11.84
C ARG A 298 -20.00 21.75 -11.55
N GLU A 299 -21.21 21.63 -12.09
CA GLU A 299 -22.30 22.58 -11.82
C GLU A 299 -22.72 22.55 -10.34
N ARG A 300 -22.71 21.38 -9.69
CA ARG A 300 -22.99 21.27 -8.26
C ARG A 300 -21.91 21.92 -7.41
N VAL A 301 -20.63 21.73 -7.75
CA VAL A 301 -19.50 22.41 -7.08
C VAL A 301 -19.63 23.92 -7.23
N ARG A 302 -19.87 24.41 -8.45
CA ARG A 302 -20.09 25.84 -8.71
C ARG A 302 -21.22 26.44 -7.86
N LYS A 303 -22.35 25.74 -7.74
CA LYS A 303 -23.48 26.16 -6.87
C LYS A 303 -23.09 26.20 -5.40
N LEU A 304 -22.28 25.25 -4.93
CA LEU A 304 -21.79 25.22 -3.56
C LEU A 304 -20.80 26.36 -3.28
N GLU A 305 -19.93 26.68 -4.22
CA GLU A 305 -19.02 27.83 -4.13
C GLU A 305 -19.77 29.16 -4.10
N GLU A 306 -20.78 29.33 -4.95
CA GLU A 306 -21.65 30.51 -4.93
C GLU A 306 -22.40 30.64 -3.60
N TYR A 307 -22.94 29.54 -3.09
CA TYR A 307 -23.60 29.51 -1.79
C TYR A 307 -22.63 29.84 -0.64
N ALA A 308 -21.40 29.32 -0.69
CA ALA A 308 -20.35 29.64 0.28
C ALA A 308 -19.94 31.12 0.21
N ARG A 309 -19.92 31.73 -0.98
CA ARG A 309 -19.67 33.17 -1.15
C ARG A 309 -20.79 33.99 -0.51
N LEU A 310 -22.04 33.67 -0.79
CA LEU A 310 -23.21 34.35 -0.20
C LEU A 310 -23.20 34.26 1.33
N LEU A 311 -22.89 33.08 1.89
CA LEU A 311 -22.74 32.93 3.34
C LEU A 311 -21.61 33.77 3.93
N LYS A 312 -20.49 33.94 3.23
CA LYS A 312 -19.40 34.83 3.67
C LYS A 312 -19.82 36.29 3.64
N GLU A 313 -20.55 36.71 2.62
CA GLU A 313 -21.10 38.06 2.49
C GLU A 313 -22.14 38.36 3.58
N ASP A 314 -23.00 37.39 3.91
CA ASP A 314 -24.01 37.51 4.99
C ASP A 314 -23.40 37.44 6.40
N ALA A 315 -22.23 36.79 6.56
CA ALA A 315 -21.51 36.72 7.84
C ALA A 315 -20.66 37.97 8.12
N GLU A 316 -20.38 38.80 7.12
CA GLU A 316 -19.58 40.02 7.27
C GLU A 316 -20.25 41.09 8.16
N PRO A 317 -21.57 41.35 8.06
CA PRO A 317 -22.30 42.17 9.03
C PRO A 317 -22.19 41.64 10.46
N GLU A 318 -22.26 40.33 10.67
CA GLU A 318 -22.14 39.72 12.00
C GLU A 318 -20.72 39.88 12.55
N ARG A 319 -19.69 39.72 11.71
CA ARG A 319 -18.29 39.98 12.09
C ARG A 319 -18.07 41.44 12.49
N GLN A 320 -18.62 42.39 11.73
CA GLN A 320 -18.55 43.82 12.06
C GLN A 320 -19.27 44.13 13.39
N ILE A 321 -20.39 43.46 13.68
CA ILE A 321 -21.09 43.59 14.97
C ILE A 321 -20.22 43.04 16.11
N VAL A 322 -19.61 41.87 15.95
CA VAL A 322 -18.74 41.25 16.96
C VAL A 322 -17.48 42.08 17.21
N GLU A 323 -16.84 42.59 16.16
CA GLU A 323 -15.66 43.44 16.25
C GLU A 323 -15.99 44.80 16.89
N GLY A 324 -17.13 45.38 16.55
CA GLY A 324 -17.69 46.55 17.23
C GLY A 324 -17.91 46.32 18.73
N LYS A 325 -18.44 45.15 19.12
CA LYS A 325 -18.60 44.76 20.53
C LYS A 325 -17.25 44.59 21.24
N LYS A 326 -16.24 43.98 20.59
CA LYS A 326 -14.88 43.84 21.15
C LYS A 326 -14.22 45.18 21.38
N ARG A 327 -14.26 46.07 20.38
CA ARG A 327 -13.70 47.42 20.46
C ARG A 327 -14.39 48.23 21.57
N LYS A 328 -15.71 48.10 21.72
CA LYS A 328 -16.46 48.70 22.83
C LYS A 328 -16.02 48.15 24.19
N ALA A 329 -15.85 46.84 24.34
CA ALA A 329 -15.37 46.24 25.59
C ALA A 329 -13.93 46.65 25.94
N GLU A 330 -13.07 46.88 24.95
CA GLU A 330 -11.69 47.37 25.13
C GLU A 330 -11.66 48.85 25.55
N LEU A 331 -12.53 49.69 24.96
CA LEU A 331 -12.76 51.08 25.39
C LEU A 331 -13.28 51.14 26.85
N GLU A 332 -14.21 50.26 27.21
CA GLU A 332 -14.70 50.12 28.59
C GLU A 332 -13.57 49.70 29.57
N ARG A 333 -12.64 48.81 29.17
CA ARG A 333 -11.46 48.43 29.98
C ARG A 333 -10.44 49.54 30.17
N THR A 334 -10.31 50.43 29.17
CA THR A 334 -9.33 51.53 29.18
C THR A 334 -9.87 52.82 29.82
N GLY A 335 -11.11 52.80 30.31
CA GLY A 335 -11.70 53.90 31.08
C GLY A 335 -12.24 55.04 30.22
N GLN A 336 -12.40 54.85 28.91
CA GLN A 336 -13.08 55.79 28.03
C GLN A 336 -14.57 55.43 27.95
N GLN A 337 -15.42 56.18 28.66
CA GLN A 337 -16.86 55.92 28.71
C GLN A 337 -17.59 56.44 27.47
N GLU A 338 -18.18 55.53 26.70
CA GLU A 338 -19.37 55.81 25.86
C GLU A 338 -20.50 54.83 26.20
N ALA A 339 -21.74 55.32 26.14
CA ALA A 339 -22.93 54.66 26.66
C ALA A 339 -23.33 53.37 25.90
N PRO A 340 -23.94 52.37 26.56
CA PRO A 340 -24.15 51.04 25.98
C PRO A 340 -25.49 50.88 25.23
N PRO A 341 -25.52 50.15 24.08
CA PRO A 341 -26.73 49.48 23.60
C PRO A 341 -26.88 48.09 24.22
N ARG A 342 -28.14 47.67 24.44
CA ARG A 342 -28.54 46.37 24.99
C ARG A 342 -28.33 45.25 23.97
N ILE A 343 -27.77 44.13 24.42
CA ILE A 343 -27.58 42.90 23.63
C ILE A 343 -28.19 41.73 24.41
N GLY A 344 -29.08 41.00 23.75
CA GLY A 344 -29.47 39.64 24.11
C GLY A 344 -29.16 38.69 22.95
N GLU A 345 -28.55 37.55 23.30
CA GLU A 345 -28.55 36.25 22.58
C GLU A 345 -27.82 36.13 21.23
N VAL A 346 -26.51 35.88 21.26
CA VAL A 346 -25.73 35.26 20.15
C VAL A 346 -24.60 34.42 20.76
N GLN A 347 -24.86 33.16 21.16
CA GLN A 347 -23.79 32.26 21.61
C GLN A 347 -23.92 30.79 21.14
N ALA A 348 -25.00 30.41 20.44
CA ALA A 348 -25.16 29.04 19.94
C ALA A 348 -24.97 28.89 18.41
N ARG A 349 -24.90 29.98 17.64
CA ARG A 349 -24.76 29.94 16.17
C ARG A 349 -23.30 29.91 15.68
N ASP A 350 -22.34 30.28 16.52
CA ASP A 350 -20.95 30.50 16.08
C ASP A 350 -20.17 29.19 15.86
N GLU A 351 -20.49 28.11 16.58
CA GLU A 351 -19.79 26.82 16.42
C GLU A 351 -20.17 26.09 15.13
N GLU A 352 -21.44 26.13 14.73
CA GLU A 352 -21.91 25.49 13.49
C GLU A 352 -21.30 26.17 12.24
N VAL A 353 -21.17 27.50 12.26
CA VAL A 353 -20.55 28.26 11.18
C VAL A 353 -19.05 27.96 11.06
N LEU A 354 -18.35 27.80 12.18
CA LEU A 354 -16.92 27.45 12.19
C LEU A 354 -16.65 26.04 11.68
N GLU A 355 -17.49 25.05 12.00
CA GLU A 355 -17.36 23.68 11.49
C GLU A 355 -17.53 23.65 9.97
N ARG A 356 -18.50 24.41 9.45
CA ARG A 356 -18.81 24.50 8.01
C ARG A 356 -17.72 25.19 7.20
N LEU A 357 -17.06 26.20 7.78
CA LEU A 357 -15.90 26.85 7.16
C LEU A 357 -14.69 25.90 7.04
N ARG A 358 -14.47 25.00 8.02
CA ARG A 358 -13.40 23.99 7.96
C ARG A 358 -13.68 22.88 6.94
N GLU A 359 -14.94 22.61 6.64
CA GLU A 359 -15.32 21.66 5.60
C GLU A 359 -15.04 22.24 4.20
N LEU A 360 -15.38 23.51 3.98
CA LEU A 360 -15.11 24.22 2.72
C LEU A 360 -13.61 24.33 2.41
N ASP A 361 -12.77 24.59 3.41
CA ASP A 361 -11.30 24.68 3.24
C ASP A 361 -10.66 23.36 2.78
N ARG A 362 -11.22 22.22 3.23
CA ARG A 362 -10.79 20.88 2.80
C ARG A 362 -11.19 20.59 1.35
N VAL A 363 -12.36 21.08 0.92
CA VAL A 363 -12.84 20.91 -0.46
C VAL A 363 -12.03 21.75 -1.44
N ASP A 364 -11.70 23.00 -1.07
CA ASP A 364 -10.91 23.91 -1.90
C ASP A 364 -9.49 23.38 -2.15
N THR A 365 -8.84 22.84 -1.10
CA THR A 365 -7.52 22.21 -1.23
C THR A 365 -7.54 21.02 -2.19
N TRP A 366 -8.57 20.17 -2.11
CA TRP A 366 -8.71 19.00 -2.98
C TRP A 366 -8.97 19.39 -4.44
N LEU A 367 -9.79 20.42 -4.68
CA LEU A 367 -10.08 20.91 -6.03
C LEU A 367 -8.86 21.56 -6.69
N GLY A 368 -8.07 22.33 -5.94
CA GLY A 368 -6.84 22.94 -6.45
C GLY A 368 -5.82 21.91 -6.93
N GLU A 369 -5.66 20.80 -6.19
CA GLU A 369 -4.80 19.69 -6.61
C GLU A 369 -5.33 19.00 -7.88
N HIS A 370 -6.65 18.82 -7.98
CA HIS A 370 -7.28 18.14 -9.11
C HIS A 370 -7.23 18.97 -10.41
N VAL A 371 -7.49 20.29 -10.35
CA VAL A 371 -7.40 21.19 -11.50
C VAL A 371 -5.96 21.27 -12.03
N GLY A 372 -4.97 21.38 -11.14
CA GLY A 372 -3.55 21.41 -11.53
C GLY A 372 -3.07 20.11 -12.19
N ASP A 373 -3.70 18.97 -11.90
CA ASP A 373 -3.41 17.71 -12.58
C ASP A 373 -4.07 17.63 -13.97
N MET A 374 -5.29 18.19 -14.13
CA MET A 374 -5.97 18.27 -15.43
C MET A 374 -5.28 19.22 -16.42
N GLU A 375 -4.78 20.38 -15.97
CA GLU A 375 -4.03 21.31 -16.83
C GLU A 375 -2.72 20.70 -17.33
N ARG A 376 -2.03 19.92 -16.48
CA ARG A 376 -0.81 19.18 -16.87
C ARG A 376 -1.09 18.12 -17.93
N LEU A 377 -2.20 17.39 -17.80
CA LEU A 377 -2.63 16.42 -18.82
C LEU A 377 -2.97 17.10 -20.15
N SER A 378 -3.65 18.25 -20.12
CA SER A 378 -3.97 19.02 -21.32
C SER A 378 -2.73 19.57 -22.02
N ALA A 379 -1.72 20.03 -21.28
CA ALA A 379 -0.46 20.50 -21.85
C ALA A 379 0.30 19.36 -22.58
N LEU A 380 0.35 18.17 -21.97
CA LEU A 380 0.96 16.98 -22.59
C LEU A 380 0.24 16.55 -23.87
N GLN A 381 -1.07 16.75 -23.96
CA GLN A 381 -1.84 16.46 -25.18
C GLN A 381 -1.47 17.41 -26.34
N GLY A 382 -1.20 18.68 -26.05
CA GLY A 382 -0.76 19.66 -27.06
C GLY A 382 0.62 19.32 -27.65
N ASP A 383 1.56 18.89 -26.80
CA ASP A 383 2.92 18.55 -27.20
C ASP A 383 3.04 17.21 -27.95
N MET A 384 2.07 16.30 -27.82
CA MET A 384 2.03 15.04 -28.57
C MET A 384 1.37 15.13 -29.94
N LEU A 385 0.56 16.16 -30.18
CA LEU A 385 -0.21 16.35 -31.41
C LEU A 385 0.41 17.39 -32.37
N GLY A 386 1.46 18.10 -31.93
CA GLY A 386 2.30 18.97 -32.77
C GLY A 386 3.65 18.32 -33.03
#